data_AF-A0A2E2V7U2-F1
#
_entry.id   AF-A0A2E2V7U2-F1
#
_cell.length_a   1.000
_cell.length_b   1.000
_cell.length_c   1.000
_cell.angle_alpha   90.00
_cell.angle_beta   90.00
_cell.angle_gamma   90.00
#
_symmetry.space_group_name_H-M   'P 1'
#
loop_
_entity.id
_entity.type
_entity.pdbx_description
1 polymer ?
#
loop_
_entity_poly.entity_id
_entity_poly.type
_entity_poly.pdbx_seq_one_letter_code
_entity_poly.pdbx_strand_id
1 'polypeptide(L)' 'MRLKDKVAIITGGARGMGSAESIMFANEGAKVV' A
#
# COMPACT_ATOMS: atom_id res chain seq x y z
N MET A 1 7.58 11.39 -1.78
CA MET A 1 6.33 10.64 -1.58
C MET A 1 5.50 10.72 -2.84
N ARG A 2 5.45 9.62 -3.59
CA ARG A 2 4.77 9.53 -4.90
C ARG A 2 3.26 9.31 -4.79
N LEU A 3 2.78 8.76 -3.67
CA LEU A 3 1.38 8.35 -3.48
C LEU A 3 0.67 9.15 -2.39
N LYS A 4 1.22 10.31 -2.01
CA LYS A 4 0.62 11.20 -1.01
C LYS A 4 -0.83 11.54 -1.40
N ASP A 5 -1.72 11.49 -0.42
CA ASP A 5 -3.15 11.82 -0.55
C ASP A 5 -3.90 10.90 -1.54
N LYS A 6 -3.36 9.69 -1.81
CA LYS A 6 -4.03 8.64 -2.59
C LYS A 6 -4.51 7.50 -1.72
N VAL A 7 -5.54 6.81 -2.19
CA VAL A 7 -6.03 5.55 -1.61
C VAL A 7 -5.59 4.40 -2.51
N ALA A 8 -5.02 3.36 -1.92
CA ALA A 8 -4.60 2.15 -2.60
C ALA A 8 -5.39 0.95 -2.06
N ILE A 9 -6.17 0.30 -2.91
CA ILE A 9 -6.89 -0.93 -2.55
C ILE A 9 -5.99 -2.11 -2.90
N ILE A 10 -5.56 -2.88 -1.91
CA ILE A 10 -4.61 -3.99 -2.10
C ILE A 10 -5.22 -5.29 -1.59
N THR A 11 -5.54 -6.19 -2.52
CA THR A 11 -6.05 -7.51 -2.19
C THR A 11 -4.93 -8.45 -1.76
N GLY A 12 -5.17 -9.32 -0.78
CA GLY A 12 -4.14 -10.24 -0.30
C GLY A 12 -3.05 -9.58 0.55
N GLY A 13 -3.29 -8.38 1.10
CA GLY A 13 -2.33 -7.59 1.89
C GLY A 13 -1.77 -8.25 3.16
N ALA A 14 -2.29 -9.40 3.56
CA ALA A 14 -1.87 -10.10 4.78
C ALA A 14 -0.55 -10.88 4.64
N ARG A 15 -0.15 -11.29 3.42
CA ARG A 15 1.06 -12.12 3.22
C ARG A 15 1.62 -12.01 1.79
N GLY A 16 2.87 -12.43 1.63
CA GLY A 16 3.54 -12.50 0.33
C GLY A 16 3.65 -11.12 -0.32
N MET A 17 3.47 -11.07 -1.64
CA MET A 17 3.62 -9.84 -2.43
C MET A 17 2.64 -8.75 -1.98
N GLY A 18 1.37 -9.09 -1.74
CA GLY A 18 0.35 -8.13 -1.29
C GLY A 18 0.73 -7.40 0.00
N SER A 19 1.40 -8.08 0.94
CA SER A 19 1.90 -7.44 2.17
C SER A 19 3.07 -6.50 1.90
N ALA A 20 4.03 -6.93 1.06
CA ALA A 20 5.17 -6.10 0.67
C ALA A 20 4.72 -4.82 -0.07
N GLU A 21 3.75 -4.96 -0.97
CA GLU A 21 3.15 -3.85 -1.73
C GLU A 21 2.38 -2.90 -0.82
N SER A 22 1.61 -3.43 0.14
CA SER A 22 0.90 -2.62 1.15
C SER A 22 1.86 -1.74 1.95
N ILE A 23 2.97 -2.30 2.40
CA ILE A 23 4.00 -1.55 3.15
C ILE A 23 4.67 -0.50 2.25
N MET A 24 5.07 -0.88 1.04
CA MET A 24 5.69 0.05 0.09
C MET A 24 4.77 1.24 -0.21
N PHE A 25 3.48 1.00 -0.42
CA PHE A 25 2.52 2.04 -0.77
C PHE A 25 2.22 2.97 0.42
N ALA A 26 2.14 2.41 1.63
CA ALA A 26 2.03 3.20 2.85
C ALA A 26 3.25 4.12 3.04
N ASN A 27 4.46 3.61 2.80
CA ASN A 27 5.70 4.41 2.87
C ASN A 27 5.75 5.55 1.83
N GLU A 28 5.13 5.35 0.67
CA GLU A 28 4.97 6.39 -0.36
C GLU A 28 3.84 7.38 -0.06
N GLY A 29 3.11 7.19 1.05
CA GLY A 29 2.10 8.12 1.56
C GLY A 29 0.66 7.78 1.19
N ALA A 30 0.40 6.58 0.68
CA ALA A 30 -0.95 6.13 0.39
C ALA A 30 -1.69 5.71 1.66
N LYS A 31 -3.00 5.97 1.71
CA LYS A 31 -3.91 5.25 2.60
C LYS A 31 -4.21 3.89 1.97
N VAL A 32 -3.68 2.82 2.55
CA VAL A 32 -3.93 1.45 2.07
C VAL A 32 -5.20 0.90 2.69
N VAL A 33 -6.04 0.24 1.88
CA VAL A 33 -7.30 -0.42 2.24
C VAL A 33 -7.29 -1.87 1.77
#